data_AF-A0AAV9UM05-F1
#
_entry.id   AF-A0AAV9UM05-F1
#
_cell.length_a   1.000
_cell.length_b   1.000
_cell.length_c   1.000
_cell.angle_alpha   90.00
_cell.angle_beta   90.00
_cell.angle_gamma   90.00
#
_symmetry.space_group_name_H-M   'P 1'
#
loop_
_entity.id
_entity.type
_entity.pdbx_description
1 polymer ?
#
loop_
_entity_poly.entity_id
_entity_poly.type
_entity_poly.pdbx_seq_one_letter_code
_entity_poly.pdbx_strand_id
1 'polypeptide(L)'
;MVRSSLLLAVAASATAVSAAVHGEGAEGSIMGPVAFLWPEDRPWSAAADNTAPCGSTSGPMNRTAFPLVGGAVALTIADDAYNVAFRIAYGNNPTSQSDFKTFVPSEVAAVEAGHQCYKAPTITNVADGTNATIQLEYWSNDSGRDETFYACADITIVSATAFSDSIPCFNVTVTEFEAPASSDAAPQSSVAPPAPAAVSGGDSGLTTGQKAGIAVGTIIGASAIIGAAVFFALRRRSKPSDSEAAPYMTHTKSAHSVESVPAVARQ
;
A
#
# COMPACT_ATOMS: atom_id res chain seq x y z
N MET A 1 -47.35 40.82 -11.86
CA MET A 1 -46.71 39.60 -12.40
C MET A 1 -45.22 39.83 -12.46
N VAL A 2 -44.42 39.16 -11.63
CA VAL A 2 -42.96 39.08 -11.79
C VAL A 2 -42.57 37.63 -11.50
N ARG A 3 -41.93 36.96 -12.47
CA ARG A 3 -41.44 35.59 -12.31
C ARG A 3 -40.05 35.65 -11.68
N SER A 4 -39.89 35.09 -10.48
CA SER A 4 -38.58 34.98 -9.83
C SER A 4 -38.02 33.58 -10.07
N SER A 5 -37.10 33.46 -11.02
CA SER A 5 -36.44 32.20 -11.37
C SER A 5 -35.27 31.95 -10.41
N LEU A 6 -35.44 31.05 -9.46
CA LEU A 6 -34.37 30.63 -8.56
C LEU A 6 -33.48 29.59 -9.25
N LEU A 7 -32.27 29.97 -9.64
CA LEU A 7 -31.26 29.05 -10.18
C LEU A 7 -30.58 28.30 -9.03
N LEU A 8 -30.92 27.02 -8.87
CA LEU A 8 -30.24 26.12 -7.94
C LEU A 8 -28.92 25.64 -8.55
N ALA A 9 -27.81 26.31 -8.22
CA ALA A 9 -26.48 25.84 -8.57
C ALA A 9 -26.08 24.68 -7.63
N VAL A 10 -26.36 23.44 -8.05
CA VAL A 10 -25.86 22.24 -7.35
C VAL A 10 -24.37 22.11 -7.62
N ALA A 11 -23.56 22.60 -6.68
CA ALA A 11 -22.13 22.33 -6.65
C ALA A 11 -21.91 20.86 -6.24
N ALA A 12 -21.86 19.96 -7.22
CA ALA A 12 -21.45 18.58 -7.00
C ALA A 12 -19.95 18.55 -6.66
N SER A 13 -19.63 18.60 -5.37
CA SER A 13 -18.29 18.33 -4.87
C SER A 13 -17.97 16.84 -5.08
N ALA A 14 -17.40 16.51 -6.23
CA ALA A 14 -16.85 15.21 -6.51
C ALA A 14 -15.67 14.95 -5.54
N THR A 15 -15.93 14.18 -4.49
CA THR A 15 -14.87 13.57 -3.68
C THR A 15 -14.12 12.60 -4.59
N ALA A 16 -12.87 12.92 -4.91
CA ALA A 16 -11.98 11.99 -5.60
C ALA A 16 -11.74 10.78 -4.68
N VAL A 17 -12.42 9.67 -4.96
CA VAL A 17 -12.08 8.37 -4.39
C VAL A 17 -10.68 8.04 -4.89
N SER A 18 -9.71 8.08 -3.99
CA SER A 18 -8.30 7.81 -4.28
C SER A 18 -7.91 6.48 -3.64
N ALA A 19 -7.12 5.70 -4.37
CA ALA A 19 -6.78 4.30 -4.14
C ALA A 19 -7.96 3.33 -4.32
N ALA A 20 -7.74 2.32 -5.18
CA ALA A 20 -8.35 1.02 -4.96
C ALA A 20 -7.78 0.52 -3.63
N VAL A 21 -8.66 0.25 -2.67
CA VAL A 21 -8.29 -0.52 -1.48
C VAL A 21 -8.56 -1.95 -1.91
N HIS A 22 -7.47 -2.65 -2.22
CA HIS A 22 -7.50 -4.10 -2.37
C HIS A 22 -7.97 -4.73 -1.05
N GLY A 23 -8.70 -5.84 -1.07
CA GLY A 23 -9.08 -6.64 0.09
C GLY A 23 -9.97 -6.01 1.18
N GLU A 24 -10.45 -6.86 2.08
CA GLU A 24 -11.04 -6.50 3.38
C GLU A 24 -10.23 -7.22 4.47
N GLY A 25 -9.98 -6.55 5.60
CA GLY A 25 -9.23 -7.14 6.71
C GLY A 25 -7.71 -7.01 6.56
N ALA A 26 -6.98 -8.13 6.65
CA ALA A 26 -5.52 -8.13 6.56
C ALA A 26 -5.04 -7.99 5.10
N GLU A 27 -5.76 -8.61 4.18
CA GLU A 27 -5.78 -8.21 2.78
C GLU A 27 -6.24 -6.75 2.72
N GLY A 28 -5.49 -5.91 2.03
CA GLY A 28 -5.75 -4.47 2.01
C GLY A 28 -5.13 -3.63 3.11
N SER A 29 -4.86 -4.22 4.28
CA SER A 29 -4.22 -3.51 5.39
C SER A 29 -2.73 -3.81 5.53
N ILE A 30 -2.29 -5.04 5.23
CA ILE A 30 -0.90 -5.48 5.42
C ILE A 30 -0.31 -6.26 4.24
N MET A 31 -1.14 -6.87 3.39
CA MET A 31 -0.73 -7.58 2.18
C MET A 31 -1.82 -7.49 1.08
N GLY A 32 -1.45 -7.81 -0.16
CA GLY A 32 -2.40 -8.15 -1.23
C GLY A 32 -2.76 -9.65 -1.18
N PRO A 33 -3.48 -10.18 -2.18
CA PRO A 33 -4.00 -11.55 -2.14
C PRO A 33 -2.94 -12.65 -1.93
N VAL A 34 -1.74 -12.43 -2.48
CA VAL A 34 -0.59 -13.32 -2.30
C VAL A 34 0.66 -12.50 -1.96
N ALA A 35 1.40 -12.96 -0.96
CA ALA A 35 2.70 -12.42 -0.55
C ALA A 35 3.71 -13.55 -0.29
N PHE A 36 5.00 -13.25 -0.33
CA PHE A 36 6.03 -14.18 0.13
C PHE A 36 6.03 -14.27 1.66
N LEU A 37 5.87 -15.49 2.18
CA LEU A 37 6.26 -15.85 3.55
C LEU A 37 7.78 -16.03 3.66
N TRP A 38 8.42 -16.55 2.60
CA TRP A 38 9.87 -16.64 2.50
C TRP A 38 10.33 -16.72 1.02
N PRO A 39 11.39 -16.00 0.62
CA PRO A 39 12.11 -14.99 1.39
C PRO A 39 11.25 -13.74 1.65
N GLU A 40 11.62 -12.88 2.61
CA GLU A 40 10.78 -11.73 3.00
C GLU A 40 10.56 -10.75 1.83
N ASP A 41 9.32 -10.28 1.72
CA ASP A 41 8.87 -9.37 0.66
C ASP A 41 9.35 -7.93 0.86
N ARG A 42 9.36 -7.14 -0.22
CA ARG A 42 9.40 -5.67 -0.11
C ARG A 42 8.11 -5.14 0.53
N PRO A 43 8.12 -3.95 1.16
CA PRO A 43 6.96 -3.42 1.85
C PRO A 43 5.81 -3.24 0.85
N TRP A 44 4.72 -3.94 1.10
CA TRP A 44 3.53 -3.93 0.26
C TRP A 44 2.76 -2.61 0.41
N SER A 45 2.02 -2.24 -0.64
CA SER A 45 0.97 -1.22 -0.54
C SER A 45 -0.03 -1.37 -1.70
N ALA A 46 -1.33 -1.30 -1.41
CA ALA A 46 -2.42 -1.32 -2.40
C ALA A 46 -2.31 -0.27 -3.52
N ALA A 47 -1.51 0.79 -3.34
CA ALA A 47 -1.28 1.79 -4.38
C ALA A 47 -0.21 1.38 -5.42
N ALA A 48 0.47 0.24 -5.22
CA ALA A 48 1.65 -0.14 -5.99
C ALA A 48 1.70 -1.62 -6.40
N ASP A 49 0.92 -2.51 -5.80
CA ASP A 49 0.96 -3.97 -6.03
C ASP A 49 0.59 -4.39 -7.46
N ASN A 50 -0.29 -3.68 -8.16
CA ASN A 50 -0.47 -3.86 -9.62
C ASN A 50 0.63 -3.24 -10.50
N THR A 51 1.69 -2.64 -9.92
CA THR A 51 2.76 -1.96 -10.65
C THR A 51 4.02 -2.83 -10.77
N ALA A 52 4.32 -3.24 -12.00
CA ALA A 52 5.53 -3.99 -12.32
C ALA A 52 6.82 -3.17 -12.06
N PRO A 53 7.93 -3.82 -11.69
CA PRO A 53 8.07 -5.26 -11.50
C PRO A 53 7.80 -5.75 -10.07
N CYS A 54 7.78 -4.87 -9.05
CA CYS A 54 7.91 -5.31 -7.66
C CYS A 54 6.73 -5.02 -6.74
N GLY A 55 5.64 -4.46 -7.24
CA GLY A 55 4.44 -4.23 -6.42
C GLY A 55 4.63 -3.23 -5.27
N SER A 56 5.74 -2.50 -5.26
CA SER A 56 6.21 -1.72 -4.13
C SER A 56 6.90 -0.46 -4.59
N THR A 57 6.75 0.61 -3.81
CA THR A 57 7.48 1.87 -3.97
C THR A 57 8.92 1.80 -3.44
N SER A 58 9.29 0.69 -2.79
CA SER A 58 10.63 0.50 -2.21
C SER A 58 11.60 -0.13 -3.22
N GLY A 59 12.84 0.35 -3.17
CA GLY A 59 13.99 -0.33 -3.77
C GLY A 59 14.40 -1.58 -2.98
N PRO A 60 15.50 -2.23 -3.38
CA PRO A 60 16.01 -3.41 -2.70
C PRO A 60 16.34 -3.16 -1.23
N MET A 61 15.91 -4.07 -0.36
CA MET A 61 16.09 -3.96 1.10
C MET A 61 17.16 -4.93 1.63
N ASN A 62 17.04 -5.33 2.90
CA ASN A 62 17.80 -6.44 3.49
C ASN A 62 17.62 -7.70 2.63
N ARG A 63 18.72 -8.35 2.30
CA ARG A 63 18.74 -9.51 1.39
C ARG A 63 18.74 -10.81 2.18
N THR A 64 17.80 -11.69 1.89
CA THR A 64 17.76 -13.03 2.50
C THR A 64 18.83 -13.93 1.87
N ALA A 65 19.52 -14.73 2.67
CA ALA A 65 20.44 -15.75 2.15
C ALA A 65 19.64 -16.84 1.41
N PHE A 66 19.91 -17.06 0.12
CA PHE A 66 19.20 -18.04 -0.69
C PHE A 66 20.16 -19.09 -1.25
N PRO A 67 19.99 -20.39 -0.96
CA PRO A 67 20.97 -21.39 -1.33
C PRO A 67 20.96 -21.71 -2.83
N LEU A 68 22.14 -21.88 -3.43
CA LEU A 68 22.33 -22.35 -4.81
C LEU A 68 21.61 -23.68 -5.10
N VAL A 69 21.44 -24.53 -4.08
CA VAL A 69 20.84 -25.87 -4.17
C VAL A 69 19.88 -26.05 -2.99
N GLY A 70 18.66 -26.54 -3.25
CA GLY A 70 17.70 -26.86 -2.20
C GLY A 70 16.90 -25.67 -1.66
N GLY A 71 16.95 -24.51 -2.34
CA GLY A 71 16.09 -23.37 -2.04
C GLY A 71 14.63 -23.64 -2.38
N ALA A 72 13.75 -22.81 -1.84
CA ALA A 72 12.32 -22.82 -2.11
C ALA A 72 11.75 -21.41 -1.95
N VAL A 73 10.50 -21.21 -2.36
CA VAL A 73 9.71 -20.02 -2.04
C VAL A 73 8.45 -20.46 -1.29
N ALA A 74 8.13 -19.78 -0.20
CA ALA A 74 6.94 -20.02 0.59
C ALA A 74 6.02 -18.81 0.48
N LEU A 75 4.72 -19.05 0.33
CA LEU A 75 3.69 -18.02 0.20
C LEU A 75 2.80 -17.97 1.44
N THR A 76 2.28 -16.78 1.72
CA THR A 76 0.98 -16.60 2.38
C THR A 76 0.00 -16.18 1.29
N ILE A 77 -1.10 -16.91 1.18
CA ILE A 77 -2.19 -16.68 0.24
C ILE A 77 -3.40 -16.41 1.11
N ALA A 78 -4.04 -15.25 0.97
CA ALA A 78 -5.20 -14.91 1.79
C ALA A 78 -6.51 -15.05 0.98
N ASP A 79 -6.48 -14.73 -0.32
CA ASP A 79 -7.52 -15.06 -1.31
C ASP A 79 -6.94 -15.79 -2.54
N ASP A 80 -7.82 -16.46 -3.29
CA ASP A 80 -7.47 -17.27 -4.45
C ASP A 80 -6.79 -16.45 -5.56
N ALA A 81 -5.77 -17.03 -6.18
CA ALA A 81 -5.03 -16.40 -7.26
C ALA A 81 -4.65 -17.38 -8.37
N TYR A 82 -4.45 -16.85 -9.59
CA TYR A 82 -4.29 -17.59 -10.83
C TYR A 82 -3.03 -17.18 -11.58
N ASN A 83 -2.55 -18.02 -12.51
CA ASN A 83 -1.38 -17.74 -13.36
C ASN A 83 -0.14 -17.31 -12.54
N VAL A 84 0.07 -17.96 -11.40
CA VAL A 84 1.14 -17.64 -10.45
C VAL A 84 2.48 -18.04 -11.06
N ALA A 85 3.34 -17.04 -11.28
CA ALA A 85 4.65 -17.17 -11.90
C ALA A 85 5.74 -16.63 -10.98
N PHE A 86 6.76 -17.45 -10.75
CA PHE A 86 7.98 -17.03 -10.06
C PHE A 86 9.08 -16.72 -11.07
N ARG A 87 9.64 -15.53 -10.97
CA ARG A 87 10.76 -15.10 -11.82
C ARG A 87 11.95 -14.69 -10.97
N ILE A 88 13.14 -14.64 -11.57
CA ILE A 88 14.37 -14.16 -10.95
C ILE A 88 15.09 -13.19 -11.88
N ALA A 89 15.62 -12.11 -11.31
CA ALA A 89 16.56 -11.21 -11.97
C ALA A 89 17.86 -11.15 -11.15
N TYR A 90 19.01 -11.31 -11.82
CA TYR A 90 20.32 -11.25 -11.18
C TYR A 90 20.88 -9.83 -11.24
N GLY A 91 21.40 -9.34 -10.12
CA GLY A 91 21.91 -7.98 -9.98
C GLY A 91 21.47 -7.29 -8.70
N ASN A 92 21.91 -6.05 -8.52
CA ASN A 92 21.68 -5.29 -7.28
C ASN A 92 20.31 -4.61 -7.20
N ASN A 93 19.71 -4.24 -8.33
CA ASN A 93 18.43 -3.56 -8.41
C ASN A 93 17.81 -3.70 -9.82
N PRO A 94 17.04 -4.77 -10.10
CA PRO A 94 16.26 -4.86 -11.33
C PRO A 94 15.12 -3.83 -11.31
N THR A 95 14.92 -3.13 -12.42
CA THR A 95 13.93 -2.03 -12.52
C THR A 95 12.97 -2.20 -13.69
N SER A 96 13.13 -3.24 -14.51
CA SER A 96 12.26 -3.55 -15.64
C SER A 96 11.77 -4.99 -15.59
N GLN A 97 10.53 -5.23 -16.03
CA GLN A 97 9.99 -6.59 -16.19
C GLN A 97 10.84 -7.46 -17.14
N SER A 98 11.57 -6.82 -18.07
CA SER A 98 12.50 -7.50 -18.97
C SER A 98 13.71 -8.14 -18.28
N ASP A 99 14.04 -7.71 -17.06
CA ASP A 99 15.22 -8.19 -16.33
C ASP A 99 14.98 -9.59 -15.76
N PHE A 100 13.70 -9.90 -15.48
CA PHE A 100 13.25 -11.13 -14.86
C PHE A 100 13.14 -12.29 -15.87
N LYS A 101 13.43 -13.50 -15.40
CA LYS A 101 13.38 -14.77 -16.16
C LYS A 101 12.66 -15.82 -15.31
N THR A 102 11.89 -16.73 -15.90
CA THR A 102 11.20 -17.81 -15.19
C THR A 102 12.16 -18.61 -14.30
N PHE A 103 11.74 -18.92 -13.07
CA PHE A 103 12.59 -19.52 -12.05
C PHE A 103 12.02 -20.82 -11.46
N VAL A 104 11.14 -20.73 -10.47
CA VAL A 104 10.40 -21.86 -9.86
C VAL A 104 9.36 -22.36 -10.90
N PRO A 105 9.03 -23.67 -11.00
CA PRO A 105 8.63 -24.28 -12.29
C PRO A 105 7.44 -23.63 -12.99
N SER A 106 7.42 -23.81 -14.31
CA SER A 106 7.03 -22.80 -15.32
C SER A 106 5.77 -21.97 -15.09
N GLU A 107 4.74 -22.52 -14.44
CA GLU A 107 3.52 -21.80 -14.07
C GLU A 107 2.76 -22.62 -13.01
N VAL A 108 2.19 -21.93 -12.02
CA VAL A 108 1.25 -22.49 -11.05
C VAL A 108 -0.13 -21.95 -11.41
N ALA A 109 -0.99 -22.83 -11.95
CA ALA A 109 -2.24 -22.41 -12.58
C ALA A 109 -3.21 -21.69 -11.62
N ALA A 110 -3.28 -22.16 -10.38
CA ALA A 110 -4.06 -21.55 -9.30
C ALA A 110 -3.43 -21.85 -7.94
N VAL A 111 -3.68 -20.97 -6.97
CA VAL A 111 -3.41 -21.17 -5.54
C VAL A 111 -4.66 -20.83 -4.75
N GLU A 112 -4.91 -21.60 -3.69
CA GLU A 112 -6.00 -21.42 -2.73
C GLU A 112 -5.47 -20.81 -1.43
N ALA A 113 -6.33 -20.09 -0.71
CA ALA A 113 -6.04 -19.47 0.59
C ALA A 113 -5.33 -20.43 1.58
N GLY A 114 -4.32 -19.91 2.29
CA GLY A 114 -3.47 -20.63 3.23
C GLY A 114 -1.98 -20.38 3.01
N HIS A 115 -1.17 -21.44 3.06
CA HIS A 115 0.26 -21.37 2.78
C HIS A 115 0.67 -22.44 1.79
N GLN A 116 1.54 -22.10 0.84
CA GLN A 116 2.05 -23.04 -0.15
C GLN A 116 3.54 -22.81 -0.40
N CYS A 117 4.29 -23.90 -0.56
CA CYS A 117 5.73 -23.86 -0.80
C CYS A 117 6.13 -24.55 -2.12
N TYR A 118 7.03 -23.91 -2.86
CA TYR A 118 7.53 -24.38 -4.16
C TYR A 118 9.05 -24.48 -4.16
N LYS A 119 9.58 -25.65 -4.52
CA LYS A 119 11.03 -25.90 -4.59
C LYS A 119 11.63 -25.17 -5.77
N ALA A 120 12.64 -24.35 -5.52
CA ALA A 120 13.38 -23.67 -6.56
C ALA A 120 14.29 -24.65 -7.33
N PRO A 121 14.57 -24.40 -8.62
CA PRO A 121 15.59 -25.15 -9.34
C PRO A 121 16.97 -24.86 -8.76
N THR A 122 17.92 -25.76 -9.00
CA THR A 122 19.34 -25.49 -8.75
C THR A 122 19.80 -24.29 -9.58
N ILE A 123 20.29 -23.25 -8.90
CA ILE A 123 20.91 -22.10 -9.55
C ILE A 123 22.32 -22.52 -10.01
N THR A 124 22.64 -22.25 -11.27
CA THR A 124 23.93 -22.61 -11.88
C THR A 124 24.53 -21.40 -12.60
N ASN A 125 25.86 -21.42 -12.79
CA ASN A 125 26.62 -20.33 -13.44
C ASN A 125 26.52 -18.96 -12.74
N VAL A 126 26.24 -18.97 -11.43
CA VAL A 126 26.17 -17.79 -10.56
C VAL A 126 27.14 -17.97 -9.40
N ALA A 127 27.83 -16.90 -9.01
CA ALA A 127 28.82 -16.93 -7.92
C ALA A 127 28.13 -16.82 -6.54
N ASP A 128 28.75 -17.42 -5.53
CA ASP A 128 28.42 -17.16 -4.12
C ASP A 128 28.55 -15.64 -3.82
N GLY A 129 27.62 -15.08 -3.05
CA GLY A 129 27.48 -13.65 -2.81
C GLY A 129 26.78 -12.86 -3.91
N THR A 130 26.28 -13.49 -5.00
CA THR A 130 25.57 -12.76 -6.06
C THR A 130 24.19 -12.30 -5.58
N ASN A 131 23.93 -11.00 -5.67
CA ASN A 131 22.62 -10.44 -5.41
C ASN A 131 21.63 -10.77 -6.54
N ALA A 132 20.38 -11.05 -6.17
CA ALA A 132 19.27 -11.25 -7.09
C ALA A 132 17.95 -10.81 -6.44
N THR A 133 16.88 -10.70 -7.22
CA THR A 133 15.53 -10.47 -6.73
C THR A 133 14.63 -11.55 -7.31
N ILE A 134 13.88 -12.24 -6.46
CA ILE A 134 12.80 -13.14 -6.87
C ILE A 134 11.54 -12.29 -6.98
N GLN A 135 10.84 -12.40 -8.11
CA GLN A 135 9.54 -11.79 -8.33
C GLN A 135 8.46 -12.86 -8.24
N LEU A 136 7.35 -12.50 -7.61
CA LEU A 136 6.06 -13.15 -7.71
C LEU A 136 5.18 -12.29 -8.63
N GLU A 137 4.60 -12.91 -9.66
CA GLU A 137 3.63 -12.31 -10.59
C GLU A 137 2.41 -13.22 -10.59
N TYR A 138 1.21 -12.69 -10.39
CA TYR A 138 -0.03 -13.48 -10.34
C TYR A 138 -1.24 -12.65 -10.76
N TRP A 139 -2.37 -13.32 -11.02
CA TRP A 139 -3.65 -12.67 -11.25
C TRP A 139 -4.60 -12.93 -10.07
N SER A 140 -5.37 -11.92 -9.66
CA SER A 140 -6.48 -12.08 -8.71
C SER A 140 -7.65 -11.20 -9.15
N ASN A 141 -8.86 -11.52 -8.67
CA ASN A 141 -10.10 -10.78 -8.91
C ASN A 141 -10.46 -9.86 -7.74
N ASP A 142 -9.55 -9.61 -6.81
CA ASP A 142 -9.72 -8.82 -5.58
C ASP A 142 -10.49 -7.49 -5.75
N SER A 143 -10.26 -6.75 -6.84
CA SER A 143 -10.98 -5.49 -7.14
C SER A 143 -12.32 -5.68 -7.90
N GLY A 144 -12.81 -6.91 -8.01
CA GLY A 144 -13.97 -7.33 -8.81
C GLY A 144 -13.68 -7.51 -10.30
N ARG A 145 -12.41 -7.58 -10.69
CA ARG A 145 -11.92 -7.81 -12.06
C ARG A 145 -10.52 -8.43 -12.04
N ASP A 146 -10.17 -9.19 -13.06
CA ASP A 146 -8.85 -9.83 -13.14
C ASP A 146 -7.75 -8.78 -13.34
N GLU A 147 -6.86 -8.65 -12.36
CA GLU A 147 -5.71 -7.75 -12.38
C GLU A 147 -4.41 -8.52 -12.11
N THR A 148 -3.31 -8.04 -12.68
CA THR A 148 -1.97 -8.61 -12.41
C THR A 148 -1.36 -7.92 -11.21
N PHE A 149 -0.93 -8.70 -10.24
CA PHE A 149 -0.24 -8.27 -9.03
C PHE A 149 1.21 -8.72 -9.05
N TYR A 150 2.05 -7.98 -8.33
CA TYR A 150 3.49 -8.18 -8.25
C TYR A 150 3.96 -8.13 -6.79
N ALA A 151 4.99 -8.90 -6.48
CA ALA A 151 5.73 -8.85 -5.23
C ALA A 151 7.20 -9.20 -5.50
N CYS A 152 8.12 -8.79 -4.62
CA CYS A 152 9.55 -8.94 -4.82
C CYS A 152 10.27 -9.24 -3.50
N ALA A 153 10.93 -10.40 -3.44
CA ALA A 153 11.81 -10.77 -2.36
C ALA A 153 13.29 -10.62 -2.78
N ASP A 154 14.06 -9.80 -2.07
CA ASP A 154 15.47 -9.58 -2.38
C ASP A 154 16.37 -10.62 -1.69
N ILE A 155 17.29 -11.19 -2.46
CA ILE A 155 18.15 -12.29 -2.00
C ILE A 155 19.64 -12.03 -2.27
N THR A 156 20.48 -12.70 -1.50
CA THR A 156 21.89 -12.91 -1.81
C THR A 156 22.10 -14.42 -1.93
N ILE A 157 22.58 -14.85 -3.09
CA ILE A 157 22.76 -16.26 -3.43
C ILE A 157 23.99 -16.79 -2.69
N VAL A 158 23.82 -17.86 -1.92
CA VAL A 158 24.87 -18.45 -1.09
C VAL A 158 25.15 -19.91 -1.43
N SER A 159 26.36 -20.38 -1.16
CA SER A 159 26.66 -21.82 -1.20
C SER A 159 25.83 -22.61 -0.19
N ALA A 160 25.52 -23.87 -0.50
CA ALA A 160 24.73 -24.74 0.37
C ALA A 160 25.39 -24.98 1.75
N THR A 161 26.71 -24.76 1.87
CA THR A 161 27.47 -24.80 3.13
C THR A 161 27.39 -23.52 3.94
N ALA A 162 27.04 -22.40 3.32
CA ALA A 162 26.85 -21.10 3.98
C ALA A 162 25.38 -20.83 4.34
N PHE A 163 24.45 -21.64 3.81
CA PHE A 163 23.04 -21.60 4.17
C PHE A 163 22.75 -22.44 5.42
N SER A 164 22.17 -21.81 6.43
CA SER A 164 21.85 -22.44 7.72
C SER A 164 20.41 -22.21 8.20
N ASP A 165 19.61 -21.50 7.42
CA ASP A 165 18.25 -21.11 7.81
C ASP A 165 17.26 -22.25 7.54
N SER A 166 16.21 -22.33 8.36
CA SER A 166 15.09 -23.23 8.11
C SER A 166 14.06 -22.50 7.25
N ILE A 167 13.87 -22.96 6.01
CA ILE A 167 12.82 -22.43 5.15
C ILE A 167 11.46 -22.90 5.69
N PRO A 168 10.48 -22.01 5.97
CA PRO A 168 9.14 -22.37 6.45
C PRO A 168 8.29 -22.98 5.32
N CYS A 169 8.73 -24.11 4.79
CA CYS A 169 8.18 -24.76 3.62
C CYS A 169 7.12 -25.79 4.00
N PHE A 170 5.87 -25.35 4.09
CA PHE A 170 4.71 -26.19 4.35
C PHE A 170 3.54 -25.81 3.45
N ASN A 171 2.63 -26.78 3.21
CA ASN A 171 1.43 -26.58 2.41
C ASN A 171 0.20 -26.85 3.28
N VAL A 172 -0.67 -25.85 3.42
CA VAL A 172 -1.99 -25.94 4.05
C VAL A 172 -2.97 -25.06 3.26
N THR A 173 -4.19 -25.54 3.06
CA THR A 173 -5.28 -24.74 2.49
C THR A 173 -6.38 -24.55 3.53
N VAL A 174 -7.07 -23.41 3.44
CA VAL A 174 -8.20 -23.01 4.30
C VAL A 174 -9.32 -22.46 3.42
N THR A 175 -10.55 -22.45 3.92
CA THR A 175 -11.70 -21.88 3.18
C THR A 175 -11.80 -20.36 3.28
N GLU A 176 -11.09 -19.76 4.23
CA GLU A 176 -11.03 -18.32 4.50
C GLU A 176 -9.76 -18.04 5.33
N PHE A 177 -9.02 -16.98 5.00
CA PHE A 177 -7.81 -16.61 5.75
C PHE A 177 -8.16 -15.70 6.95
N GLU A 178 -8.16 -16.27 8.15
CA GLU A 178 -8.31 -15.48 9.37
C GLU A 178 -6.93 -15.01 9.87
N ALA A 179 -6.65 -13.71 9.70
CA ALA A 179 -5.41 -13.12 10.20
C ALA A 179 -5.29 -13.26 11.73
N PRO A 180 -4.07 -13.46 12.29
CA PRO A 180 -3.90 -13.70 13.71
C PRO A 180 -4.41 -12.51 14.54
N ALA A 181 -5.54 -12.72 15.22
CA ALA A 181 -6.13 -11.72 16.10
C ALA A 181 -5.12 -11.27 17.16
N SER A 182 -4.94 -9.94 17.27
CA SER A 182 -4.12 -9.32 18.33
C SER A 182 -4.72 -9.66 19.69
N SER A 183 -4.23 -10.75 20.28
CA SER A 183 -4.87 -11.40 21.41
C SER A 183 -4.54 -10.66 22.71
N ASP A 184 -5.34 -9.65 23.04
CA ASP A 184 -5.39 -9.01 24.36
C ASP A 184 -6.13 -9.93 25.38
N ALA A 185 -5.83 -11.22 25.31
CA ALA A 185 -6.46 -12.31 26.04
C ALA A 185 -5.45 -12.91 27.02
N ALA A 186 -5.56 -12.55 28.29
CA ALA A 186 -4.74 -13.11 29.35
C ALA A 186 -4.89 -14.65 29.41
N PRO A 187 -3.79 -15.43 29.45
CA PRO A 187 -3.86 -16.88 29.41
C PRO A 187 -4.42 -17.45 30.71
N GLN A 188 -5.69 -17.86 30.69
CA GLN A 188 -6.32 -18.55 31.82
C GLN A 188 -5.94 -20.04 31.85
N SER A 189 -4.68 -20.34 32.16
CA SER A 189 -4.20 -21.71 32.35
C SER A 189 -4.42 -22.21 33.77
N SER A 190 -5.24 -23.25 33.94
CA SER A 190 -5.59 -23.85 35.23
C SER A 190 -4.70 -25.06 35.59
N VAL A 191 -3.43 -24.82 35.91
CA VAL A 191 -2.57 -25.80 36.61
C VAL A 191 -1.66 -25.08 37.61
N ALA A 192 -1.49 -25.64 38.80
CA ALA A 192 -0.56 -25.22 39.86
C ALA A 192 0.07 -26.48 40.50
N PRO A 193 1.09 -26.42 41.38
CA PRO A 193 1.94 -25.30 41.87
C PRO A 193 3.47 -25.64 41.62
N PRO A 194 4.52 -25.06 42.29
CA PRO A 194 4.59 -23.99 43.30
C PRO A 194 5.62 -22.85 43.06
N ALA A 195 5.54 -21.80 43.88
CA ALA A 195 6.53 -20.72 44.08
C ALA A 195 7.51 -21.09 45.24
N PRO A 196 8.60 -20.34 45.61
CA PRO A 196 8.90 -18.89 45.48
C PRO A 196 10.23 -18.61 44.70
N ALA A 197 10.77 -17.39 44.50
CA ALA A 197 10.79 -16.15 45.30
C ALA A 197 10.87 -14.85 44.46
N ALA A 198 11.03 -13.70 45.11
CA ALA A 198 10.50 -12.41 44.64
C ALA A 198 11.51 -11.24 44.54
N VAL A 199 11.14 -10.25 43.69
CA VAL A 199 11.54 -8.82 43.61
C VAL A 199 13.04 -8.49 43.35
N SER A 200 13.44 -7.38 42.69
CA SER A 200 12.79 -6.08 42.45
C SER A 200 13.30 -5.37 41.18
N GLY A 201 12.53 -4.39 40.66
CA GLY A 201 13.01 -3.29 39.80
C GLY A 201 12.94 -3.53 38.28
N GLY A 202 12.23 -2.73 37.46
CA GLY A 202 11.38 -1.58 37.74
C GLY A 202 11.87 -0.30 37.06
N ASP A 203 11.55 -0.13 35.77
CA ASP A 203 11.59 1.17 35.09
C ASP A 203 10.38 1.29 34.14
N SER A 204 9.55 2.30 34.35
CA SER A 204 8.21 2.40 33.75
C SER A 204 8.21 3.26 32.49
N GLY A 205 8.74 2.70 31.40
CA GLY A 205 8.66 3.30 30.06
C GLY A 205 7.35 2.93 29.34
N LEU A 206 6.59 3.95 28.88
CA LEU A 206 5.46 3.74 27.96
C LEU A 206 5.93 2.99 26.70
N THR A 207 5.18 1.96 26.31
CA THR A 207 5.56 1.09 25.18
C THR A 207 5.55 1.85 23.86
N THR A 208 6.34 1.40 22.89
CA THR A 208 6.47 2.06 21.58
C THR A 208 5.11 2.22 20.87
N GLY A 209 4.19 1.25 21.03
CA GLY A 209 2.83 1.34 20.51
C GLY A 209 1.99 2.47 21.14
N GLN A 210 2.10 2.69 22.45
CA GLN A 210 1.41 3.80 23.13
C GLN A 210 1.89 5.17 22.66
N LYS A 211 3.18 5.30 22.30
CA LYS A 211 3.74 6.55 21.74
C LYS A 211 3.28 6.81 20.31
N ALA A 212 3.12 5.77 19.49
CA ALA A 212 2.64 5.89 18.11
C ALA A 212 1.17 6.33 18.03
N GLY A 213 0.28 5.73 18.84
CA GLY A 213 -1.15 6.04 18.80
C GLY A 213 -1.48 7.51 19.15
N ILE A 214 -0.74 8.11 20.09
CA ILE A 214 -0.94 9.52 20.50
C ILE A 214 -0.55 10.48 19.36
N ALA A 215 0.45 10.15 18.55
CA ALA A 215 0.90 11.03 17.47
C ALA A 215 -0.16 11.22 16.36
N VAL A 216 -0.85 10.15 15.95
CA VAL A 216 -1.83 10.20 14.86
C VAL A 216 -3.14 10.87 15.30
N GLY A 217 -3.62 10.59 16.51
CA GLY A 217 -4.90 11.13 17.00
C GLY A 217 -4.93 12.66 17.15
N THR A 218 -3.79 13.30 17.42
CA THR A 218 -3.74 14.76 17.62
C THR A 218 -3.97 15.56 16.34
N ILE A 219 -3.53 15.05 15.18
CA ILE A 219 -3.65 15.74 13.87
C ILE A 219 -5.11 15.82 13.43
N ILE A 220 -5.87 14.73 13.58
CA ILE A 220 -7.30 14.66 13.22
C ILE A 220 -8.14 15.47 14.22
N GLY A 221 -7.84 15.38 15.53
CA GLY A 221 -8.52 16.15 16.56
C GLY A 221 -8.35 17.68 16.41
N ALA A 222 -7.12 18.14 16.17
CA ALA A 222 -6.83 19.58 16.04
C ALA A 222 -7.47 20.20 14.78
N SER A 223 -7.42 19.49 13.65
CA SER A 223 -7.99 19.96 12.38
C SER A 223 -9.53 20.08 12.45
N ALA A 224 -10.21 19.13 13.09
CA ALA A 224 -11.65 19.20 13.33
C ALA A 224 -12.07 20.42 14.20
N ILE A 225 -11.31 20.71 15.27
CA ILE A 225 -11.59 21.84 16.17
C ILE A 225 -11.38 23.18 15.46
N ILE A 226 -10.30 23.32 14.67
CA ILE A 226 -10.03 24.54 13.88
C ILE A 226 -11.12 24.75 12.82
N GLY A 227 -11.52 23.68 12.11
CA GLY A 227 -12.61 23.73 11.13
C GLY A 227 -13.94 24.19 11.75
N ALA A 228 -14.31 23.64 12.92
CA ALA A 228 -15.51 24.04 13.64
C ALA A 228 -15.47 25.51 14.10
N ALA A 229 -14.31 25.99 14.57
CA ALA A 229 -14.12 27.38 14.99
C ALA A 229 -14.28 28.37 13.83
N VAL A 230 -13.65 28.08 12.68
CA VAL A 230 -13.78 28.91 11.46
C VAL A 230 -15.22 28.92 10.95
N PHE A 231 -15.89 27.77 10.90
CA PHE A 231 -17.29 27.67 10.49
C PHE A 231 -18.22 28.50 11.37
N PHE A 232 -18.08 28.42 12.70
CA PHE A 232 -18.89 29.25 13.62
C PHE A 232 -18.56 30.74 13.56
N ALA A 233 -17.31 31.13 13.31
CA ALA A 233 -16.92 32.53 13.14
C ALA A 233 -17.54 33.14 11.87
N LEU A 234 -17.51 32.42 10.74
CA LEU A 234 -18.15 32.84 9.50
C LEU A 234 -19.68 32.92 9.64
N ARG A 235 -20.29 31.93 10.32
CA ARG A 235 -21.75 31.90 10.57
C ARG A 235 -22.24 32.97 11.56
N ARG A 236 -21.34 33.62 12.32
CA ARG A 236 -21.65 34.80 13.15
C ARG A 236 -21.52 36.13 12.41
N ARG A 237 -20.79 36.18 11.28
CA ARG A 237 -20.62 37.39 10.45
C ARG A 237 -21.80 37.68 9.52
N SER A 238 -22.74 36.76 9.36
CA SER A 238 -23.90 36.87 8.46
C SER A 238 -25.16 37.48 9.11
N LYS A 239 -25.01 38.35 10.12
CA LYS A 239 -26.08 39.30 10.50
C LYS A 239 -25.98 40.54 9.60
N PRO A 240 -27.05 40.94 8.89
CA PRO A 240 -27.03 42.13 8.04
C PRO A 240 -26.93 43.39 8.90
N SER A 241 -26.19 44.39 8.41
CA SER A 241 -26.29 45.77 8.86
C SER A 241 -27.06 46.54 7.80
N ASP A 242 -28.26 47.00 8.13
CA ASP A 242 -29.04 47.90 7.27
C ASP A 242 -28.68 49.38 7.53
N SER A 243 -29.08 50.24 6.60
CA SER A 243 -28.83 51.71 6.53
C SER A 243 -27.37 52.11 6.18
N GLU A 244 -27.10 53.15 5.36
CA GLU A 244 -27.90 54.28 4.87
C GLU A 244 -27.59 54.58 3.38
N ALA A 245 -28.39 55.45 2.73
CA ALA A 245 -28.42 55.69 1.28
C ALA A 245 -27.35 56.64 0.68
N ALA A 246 -27.02 56.38 -0.61
CA ALA A 246 -26.90 57.24 -1.82
C ALA A 246 -26.54 58.77 -1.74
N PRO A 247 -26.12 59.48 -2.84
CA PRO A 247 -26.13 59.06 -4.26
C PRO A 247 -24.96 59.53 -5.19
N TYR A 248 -25.04 59.11 -6.46
CA TYR A 248 -24.70 59.87 -7.70
C TYR A 248 -23.24 60.26 -8.07
N MET A 249 -22.74 59.72 -9.21
CA MET A 249 -22.30 60.52 -10.39
C MET A 249 -21.78 59.66 -11.57
N THR A 250 -22.28 59.98 -12.78
CA THR A 250 -21.69 59.85 -14.14
C THR A 250 -20.75 58.69 -14.53
N HIS A 251 -21.23 57.90 -15.51
CA HIS A 251 -20.40 57.07 -16.39
C HIS A 251 -19.85 57.89 -17.58
N THR A 252 -18.55 58.19 -17.61
CA THR A 252 -17.88 58.74 -18.81
C THR A 252 -17.20 57.64 -19.62
N LYS A 253 -17.55 57.61 -20.91
CA LYS A 253 -17.09 56.65 -21.92
C LYS A 253 -15.64 56.97 -22.32
N SER A 254 -14.71 56.06 -22.03
CA SER A 254 -13.33 56.16 -22.53
C SER A 254 -13.22 55.63 -23.96
N ALA A 255 -12.39 56.27 -24.79
CA ALA A 255 -12.12 55.90 -26.18
C ALA A 255 -10.62 56.02 -26.48
N HIS A 256 -10.03 54.90 -26.91
CA HIS A 256 -8.68 54.61 -27.44
C HIS A 256 -8.38 53.15 -27.05
N SER A 257 -7.62 52.31 -27.75
CA SER A 257 -6.86 52.37 -29.02
C SER A 257 -6.82 50.91 -29.57
N VAL A 258 -6.18 50.48 -30.68
CA VAL A 258 -5.17 51.03 -31.59
C VAL A 258 -5.55 50.62 -33.04
N GLU A 259 -5.06 51.33 -34.05
CA GLU A 259 -5.12 50.96 -35.47
C GLU A 259 -3.96 50.01 -35.86
N SER A 260 -4.22 48.96 -36.66
CA SER A 260 -3.16 48.15 -37.28
C SER A 260 -3.52 47.75 -38.71
N VAL A 261 -2.95 48.48 -39.67
CA VAL A 261 -3.02 48.23 -41.11
C VAL A 261 -2.21 46.98 -41.48
N PRO A 262 -2.65 46.20 -42.49
CA PRO A 262 -1.71 45.86 -43.56
C PRO A 262 -2.27 46.25 -44.95
N ALA A 263 -1.36 46.66 -45.83
CA ALA A 263 -1.66 47.03 -47.21
C ALA A 263 -1.48 45.85 -48.18
N VAL A 264 -1.81 46.11 -49.45
CA VAL A 264 -1.47 45.35 -50.69
C VAL A 264 -2.56 44.41 -51.24
N ALA A 265 -3.45 45.04 -52.01
CA ALA A 265 -3.78 44.77 -53.41
C ALA A 265 -4.02 43.34 -53.92
N ARG A 266 -5.17 43.16 -54.59
CA ARG A 266 -5.29 42.45 -55.88
C ARG A 266 -6.53 42.92 -56.67
N GLN A 267 -6.27 43.30 -57.93
CA GLN A 267 -7.20 43.54 -59.06
C GLN A 267 -8.13 44.75 -58.95
#